data_AF-A0A7S2FU91-F1
#
_entry.id   AF-A0A7S2FU91-F1
#
_cell.length_a   1.000
_cell.length_b   1.000
_cell.length_c   1.000
_cell.angle_alpha   90.00
_cell.angle_beta   90.00
_cell.angle_gamma   90.00
#
_symmetry.space_group_name_H-M   'P 1'
#
loop_
_entity.id
_entity.type
_entity.pdbx_description
1 polymer ?
#
loop_
_entity_poly.entity_id
_entity_poly.type
_entity_poly.pdbx_seq_one_letter_code
_entity_poly.pdbx_strand_id
1 'polypeptide(L)'
;TDCSMFSANQKPSELNSALYFLSAEQSVAENRYLKNELQLRETQTEALETQLKENSRLHCELQSQHTTTELIAAQLREQRVADSVLNHTLKNIMGSVVAMLTLSLAEDPHPPEQATSNLEGAVMQLRKGMEWCHRRQMFLQIKQGTYRARLSPTPLHKWAQR
;
A
#
# COMPACT_ATOMS: atom_id res chain seq x y z
N THR A 1 57.26 -70.35 44.49
CA THR A 1 56.94 -69.34 43.47
C THR A 1 55.45 -69.37 43.27
N ASP A 2 54.83 -68.32 43.79
CA ASP A 2 53.39 -68.11 43.89
C ASP A 2 52.72 -67.95 42.52
N CYS A 3 51.56 -68.57 42.36
CA CYS A 3 50.49 -68.00 41.55
C CYS A 3 49.17 -68.32 42.23
N SER A 4 48.60 -67.25 42.78
CA SER A 4 47.37 -67.17 43.56
C SER A 4 46.19 -67.84 42.87
N MET A 5 45.46 -68.63 43.65
CA MET A 5 44.07 -68.99 43.38
C MET A 5 43.23 -67.73 43.17
N PHE A 6 42.77 -67.50 41.95
CA PHE A 6 41.64 -66.60 41.73
C PHE A 6 40.38 -67.33 42.18
N SER A 7 39.87 -66.95 43.35
CA SER A 7 38.58 -67.38 43.86
C SER A 7 37.46 -66.81 42.97
N ALA A 8 37.07 -67.56 41.95
CA ALA A 8 35.87 -67.31 41.16
C ALA A 8 34.66 -67.89 41.91
N ASN A 9 34.25 -67.24 43.00
CA ASN A 9 33.05 -67.61 43.74
C ASN A 9 32.34 -66.35 44.26
N GLN A 10 32.04 -65.42 43.35
CA GLN A 10 31.01 -64.41 43.62
C GLN A 10 29.64 -65.11 43.57
N LYS A 11 28.88 -65.01 44.67
CA LYS A 11 27.59 -65.68 44.81
C LYS A 11 26.63 -65.15 43.74
N PRO A 12 25.83 -66.00 43.07
CA PRO A 12 24.84 -65.59 42.05
C PRO A 12 23.89 -64.46 42.51
N SER A 13 23.68 -64.31 43.82
CA SER A 13 22.90 -63.24 44.44
C SER A 13 23.51 -61.84 44.27
N GLU A 14 24.84 -61.72 44.26
CA GLU A 14 25.54 -60.43 44.12
C GLU A 14 25.49 -59.94 42.67
N LEU A 15 25.62 -60.86 41.71
CA LEU A 15 25.48 -60.59 40.28
C LEU A 15 24.04 -60.17 39.90
N ASN A 16 23.03 -60.85 40.44
CA ASN A 16 21.64 -60.45 40.23
C ASN A 16 21.35 -59.07 40.83
N SER A 17 21.85 -58.79 42.03
CA SER A 17 21.70 -57.46 42.65
C SER A 17 22.35 -56.36 41.81
N ALA A 18 23.56 -56.59 41.28
CA ALA A 18 24.25 -55.65 40.40
C ALA A 18 23.49 -55.43 39.07
N LEU A 19 22.93 -56.48 38.48
CA LEU A 19 22.09 -56.39 37.27
C LEU A 19 20.82 -55.57 37.50
N TYR A 20 20.13 -55.77 38.63
CA TYR A 20 18.96 -54.95 39.00
C TYR A 20 19.35 -53.49 39.21
N PHE A 21 20.50 -53.22 39.83
CA PHE A 21 20.98 -51.87 40.08
C PHE A 21 21.31 -51.14 38.77
N LEU A 22 22.02 -51.80 37.84
CA LEU A 22 22.33 -51.24 36.52
C LEU A 22 21.07 -50.96 35.70
N SER A 23 20.09 -51.87 35.73
CA SER A 23 18.79 -51.67 35.08
C SER A 23 18.03 -50.48 35.66
N ALA A 24 18.05 -50.31 36.98
CA ALA A 24 17.43 -49.17 37.65
C ALA A 24 18.16 -47.85 37.31
N GLU A 25 19.49 -47.82 37.27
CA GLU A 25 20.26 -46.65 36.87
C GLU A 25 19.99 -46.25 35.42
N GLN A 26 19.89 -47.24 34.52
CA GLN A 26 19.58 -47.03 33.12
C GLN A 26 18.17 -46.45 32.94
N SER A 27 17.18 -46.98 33.68
CA SER A 27 15.81 -46.45 33.72
C SER A 27 15.75 -45.01 34.26
N VAL A 28 16.56 -44.67 35.27
CA VAL A 28 16.65 -43.29 35.81
C VAL A 28 17.33 -42.34 34.82
N ALA A 29 18.31 -42.81 34.06
CA ALA A 29 18.96 -42.03 33.00
C ALA A 29 17.98 -41.74 31.84
N GLU A 30 17.23 -42.76 31.40
CA GLU A 30 16.18 -42.61 30.38
C GLU A 30 15.08 -41.64 30.82
N ASN A 31 14.59 -41.74 32.06
CA ASN A 31 13.61 -40.80 32.60
C ASN A 31 14.14 -39.35 32.63
N ARG A 32 15.41 -39.14 32.97
CA ARG A 32 16.03 -37.81 32.93
C ARG A 32 16.12 -37.26 31.51
N TYR A 33 16.49 -38.11 30.56
CA TYR A 33 16.54 -37.73 29.14
C TYR A 33 15.15 -37.35 28.62
N LEU A 34 14.15 -38.20 28.83
CA LEU A 34 12.77 -37.96 28.39
C LEU A 34 12.19 -36.69 29.03
N LYS A 35 12.50 -36.43 30.31
CA LYS A 35 12.07 -35.20 30.99
C LYS A 35 12.65 -33.95 30.34
N ASN A 36 13.94 -33.97 29.98
CA ASN A 36 14.58 -32.84 29.30
C ASN A 36 14.03 -32.64 27.89
N GLU A 37 13.78 -33.73 27.15
CA GLU A 37 13.19 -33.65 25.81
C GLU A 37 11.76 -33.11 25.86
N LEU A 38 10.96 -33.53 26.83
CA LEU A 38 9.60 -33.04 27.04
C LEU A 38 9.60 -31.55 27.38
N GLN A 39 10.48 -31.10 28.28
CA GLN A 39 10.64 -29.69 28.60
C GLN A 39 11.07 -28.86 27.38
N LEU A 40 11.96 -29.39 26.54
CA LEU A 40 12.35 -28.72 25.30
C LEU A 40 11.15 -28.60 24.34
N ARG A 41 10.35 -29.66 24.19
CA ARG A 41 9.14 -29.63 23.36
C ARG A 41 8.12 -28.61 23.87
N GLU A 42 7.90 -28.54 25.18
CA GLU A 42 7.01 -27.55 25.80
C GLU A 42 7.44 -26.12 25.47
N THR A 43 8.73 -25.80 25.65
CA THR A 43 9.26 -24.46 25.31
C THR A 43 9.13 -24.14 23.81
N GLN A 44 9.33 -25.13 22.94
CA GLN A 44 9.13 -24.97 21.49
C GLN A 44 7.66 -24.73 21.15
N THR A 45 6.72 -25.44 21.79
CA THR A 45 5.28 -25.23 21.58
C THR A 45 4.84 -23.84 22.05
N GLU A 46 5.31 -23.38 23.20
CA GLU A 46 5.03 -22.02 23.69
C GLU A 46 5.58 -20.94 22.73
N ALA A 47 6.79 -21.16 22.19
CA ALA A 47 7.37 -20.28 21.19
C ALA A 47 6.56 -20.24 19.88
N LEU A 48 6.05 -21.39 19.42
CA LEU A 48 5.20 -21.45 18.23
C LEU A 48 3.83 -20.80 18.46
N GLU A 49 3.23 -21.00 19.64
CA GLU A 49 1.96 -20.36 19.99
C GLU A 49 2.07 -18.84 20.06
N THR A 50 3.16 -18.32 20.63
CA THR A 50 3.41 -16.88 20.66
C THR A 50 3.61 -16.32 19.27
N GLN A 51 4.35 -17.02 18.39
CA GLN A 51 4.48 -16.64 16.99
C GLN A 51 3.15 -16.66 16.22
N LEU A 52 2.30 -17.65 16.45
CA LEU A 52 0.99 -17.75 15.82
C LEU A 52 0.06 -16.60 16.24
N LYS A 53 0.09 -16.25 17.54
CA LYS A 53 -0.65 -15.09 18.07
C LYS A 53 -0.18 -13.79 17.42
N GLU A 54 1.13 -13.59 17.31
CA GLU A 54 1.68 -12.39 16.66
C GLU A 54 1.36 -12.34 15.16
N ASN A 55 1.42 -13.48 14.46
CA ASN A 55 1.05 -13.54 13.05
C ASN A 55 -0.44 -13.19 12.85
N SER A 56 -1.31 -13.72 13.72
CA SER A 56 -2.74 -13.39 13.72
C SER A 56 -2.97 -11.89 13.97
N ARG A 57 -2.22 -11.28 14.90
CA ARG A 57 -2.27 -9.83 15.16
C ARG A 57 -1.86 -9.02 13.93
N LEU A 58 -0.74 -9.37 13.32
CA LEU A 58 -0.24 -8.71 12.11
C LEU A 58 -1.21 -8.85 10.93
N HIS A 59 -1.87 -10.01 10.80
CA HIS A 59 -2.87 -10.23 9.77
C HIS A 59 -4.08 -9.29 9.94
N CYS A 60 -4.60 -9.15 11.17
CA CYS A 60 -5.66 -8.20 11.48
C CYS A 60 -5.24 -6.75 11.21
N GLU A 61 -4.00 -6.39 11.56
CA GLU A 61 -3.46 -5.06 11.32
C GLU A 61 -3.35 -4.76 9.82
N LEU A 62 -2.83 -5.71 9.02
CA LEU A 62 -2.77 -5.60 7.57
C LEU A 62 -4.15 -5.50 6.94
N GLN A 63 -5.14 -6.26 7.43
CA GLN A 63 -6.51 -6.18 6.94
C GLN A 63 -7.13 -4.80 7.23
N SER A 64 -6.88 -4.24 8.40
CA SER A 64 -7.30 -2.87 8.76
C SER A 64 -6.63 -1.80 7.88
N GLN A 65 -5.33 -1.97 7.59
CA GLN A 65 -4.62 -1.08 6.66
C GLN A 65 -5.16 -1.21 5.23
N HIS A 66 -5.51 -2.43 4.80
CA HIS A 66 -6.08 -2.66 3.49
C HIS A 66 -7.45 -1.97 3.35
N THR A 67 -8.35 -2.14 4.32
CA THR A 67 -9.68 -1.49 4.26
C THR A 67 -9.58 0.04 4.28
N THR A 68 -8.68 0.60 5.08
CA THR A 68 -8.47 2.06 5.13
C THR A 68 -7.90 2.60 3.82
N THR A 69 -6.92 1.92 3.22
CA THR A 69 -6.37 2.31 1.91
C THR A 69 -7.40 2.20 0.78
N GLU A 70 -8.24 1.18 0.79
CA GLU A 70 -9.35 1.04 -0.17
C GLU A 70 -10.38 2.17 -0.03
N LEU A 71 -10.72 2.54 1.21
CA LEU A 71 -11.65 3.65 1.49
C LEU A 71 -11.08 4.99 0.98
N ILE A 72 -9.81 5.27 1.25
CA ILE A 72 -9.11 6.47 0.73
C ILE A 72 -9.11 6.45 -0.80
N ALA A 73 -8.80 5.31 -1.42
CA ALA A 73 -8.81 5.18 -2.87
C ALA A 73 -10.21 5.40 -3.48
N ALA A 74 -11.27 4.93 -2.81
CA ALA A 74 -12.65 5.15 -3.21
C ALA A 74 -13.03 6.64 -3.12
N GLN A 75 -12.74 7.29 -1.99
CA GLN A 75 -13.00 8.73 -1.81
C GLN A 75 -12.26 9.58 -2.85
N LEU A 76 -11.01 9.23 -3.17
CA LEU A 76 -10.25 9.89 -4.24
C LEU A 76 -10.85 9.64 -5.63
N ARG A 77 -11.51 8.50 -5.88
CA ARG A 77 -12.25 8.28 -7.14
C ARG A 77 -13.46 9.20 -7.23
N GLU A 78 -14.26 9.29 -6.18
CA GLU A 78 -15.46 10.15 -6.16
C GLU A 78 -15.11 11.63 -6.29
N GLN A 79 -14.09 12.09 -5.56
CA GLN A 79 -13.61 13.46 -5.66
C GLN A 79 -13.16 13.82 -7.08
N ARG A 80 -12.53 12.88 -7.80
CA ARG A 80 -12.14 13.07 -9.21
C ARG A 80 -13.34 13.25 -10.13
N VAL A 81 -14.41 12.50 -9.91
CA VAL A 81 -15.65 12.64 -10.69
C VAL A 81 -16.27 14.01 -10.43
N ALA A 82 -16.36 14.41 -9.16
CA ALA A 82 -16.86 15.73 -8.78
C ALA A 82 -16.03 16.87 -9.40
N ASP A 83 -14.70 16.79 -9.34
CA ASP A 83 -13.79 17.76 -9.95
C ASP A 83 -13.97 17.86 -11.48
N SER A 84 -14.20 16.73 -12.15
CA SER A 84 -14.44 16.69 -13.59
C SER A 84 -15.77 17.37 -13.95
N VAL A 85 -16.84 17.07 -13.21
CA VAL A 85 -18.15 17.70 -13.39
C VAL A 85 -18.05 19.20 -13.15
N LEU A 86 -17.40 19.62 -12.06
CA LEU A 86 -17.22 21.03 -11.74
C LEU A 86 -16.45 21.77 -12.83
N ASN A 87 -15.34 21.21 -13.32
CA ASN A 87 -14.57 21.81 -14.42
C ASN A 87 -15.39 21.96 -15.70
N HIS A 88 -16.22 20.97 -16.05
CA HIS A 88 -17.09 21.04 -17.21
C HIS A 88 -18.14 22.15 -17.05
N THR A 89 -18.81 22.20 -15.89
CA THR A 89 -19.80 23.23 -15.57
C THR A 89 -19.20 24.64 -15.62
N LEU A 90 -18.03 24.84 -15.00
CA LEU A 90 -17.35 26.13 -15.00
C LEU A 90 -16.96 26.58 -16.41
N LYS A 91 -16.40 25.68 -17.23
CA LYS A 91 -16.08 25.99 -18.64
C LYS A 91 -17.31 26.38 -19.45
N ASN A 92 -18.44 25.69 -19.26
CA ASN A 92 -19.67 26.00 -19.96
C ASN A 92 -20.24 27.35 -19.55
N ILE A 93 -20.30 27.64 -18.25
CA ILE A 93 -20.78 28.94 -17.74
C ILE A 93 -19.90 30.06 -18.29
N MET A 94 -18.57 29.93 -18.16
CA MET A 94 -17.64 30.95 -18.66
C MET A 94 -17.73 31.10 -20.18
N GLY A 95 -17.84 30.00 -20.93
CA GLY A 95 -18.01 30.02 -22.38
C GLY A 95 -19.29 30.74 -22.81
N SER A 96 -20.42 30.44 -22.15
CA SER A 96 -21.70 31.11 -22.39
C SER A 96 -21.65 32.59 -22.07
N VAL A 97 -21.04 32.98 -20.94
CA VAL A 97 -20.88 34.40 -20.57
C VAL A 97 -19.99 35.11 -21.58
N VAL A 98 -18.87 34.52 -22.00
CA VAL A 98 -18.02 35.10 -23.05
C VAL A 98 -18.81 35.29 -24.35
N ALA A 99 -19.61 34.31 -24.76
CA ALA A 99 -20.44 34.42 -25.96
C ALA A 99 -21.46 35.56 -25.84
N MET A 100 -22.17 35.67 -24.71
CA MET A 100 -23.12 36.76 -24.46
C MET A 100 -22.45 38.14 -24.49
N LEU A 101 -21.33 38.31 -23.80
CA LEU A 101 -20.60 39.60 -23.79
C LEU A 101 -20.05 39.96 -25.17
N THR A 102 -19.59 38.97 -25.94
CA THR A 102 -19.09 39.19 -27.31
C THR A 102 -20.22 39.60 -28.25
N LEU A 103 -21.42 39.02 -28.08
CA LEU A 103 -22.62 39.41 -28.84
C LEU A 103 -23.08 40.83 -28.47
N SER A 104 -23.09 41.17 -27.18
CA SER A 104 -23.43 42.53 -26.75
C SER A 104 -22.48 43.60 -27.29
N LEU A 105 -21.19 43.28 -27.45
CA LEU A 105 -20.21 44.14 -28.11
C LEU A 105 -20.43 44.28 -29.62
N ALA A 106 -21.09 43.30 -30.25
CA ALA A 106 -21.34 43.29 -31.69
C ALA A 106 -22.68 43.94 -32.08
N GLU A 107 -23.67 43.93 -31.18
CA GLU A 107 -25.02 44.48 -31.43
C GLU A 107 -25.09 46.01 -31.29
N ASP A 108 -24.22 46.63 -30.50
CA ASP A 108 -24.12 48.09 -30.39
C ASP A 108 -22.93 48.60 -31.22
N PRO A 109 -23.14 49.40 -32.29
CA PRO A 109 -22.06 49.93 -33.12
C PRO A 109 -21.32 51.13 -32.49
N HIS A 110 -21.89 51.77 -31.45
CA HIS A 110 -21.27 52.91 -30.76
C HIS A 110 -21.39 52.82 -29.22
N PRO A 111 -20.97 51.71 -28.59
CA PRO A 111 -20.99 51.60 -27.14
C PRO A 111 -20.04 52.62 -26.50
N PRO A 112 -20.36 53.14 -25.30
CA PRO A 112 -19.44 53.99 -24.54
C PRO A 112 -18.09 53.31 -24.36
N GLU A 113 -16.99 54.03 -24.58
CA GLU A 113 -15.62 53.47 -24.54
C GLU A 113 -15.32 52.73 -23.22
N GLN A 114 -15.85 53.25 -22.10
CA GLN A 114 -15.75 52.60 -20.79
C GLN A 114 -16.51 51.27 -20.71
N ALA A 115 -17.67 51.16 -21.36
CA ALA A 115 -18.45 49.93 -21.40
C ALA A 115 -17.73 48.86 -22.22
N THR A 116 -17.18 49.24 -23.37
CA THR A 116 -16.33 48.37 -24.21
C THR A 116 -15.13 47.86 -23.43
N SER A 117 -14.37 48.76 -22.80
CA SER A 117 -13.20 48.41 -21.98
C SER A 117 -13.55 47.46 -20.82
N ASN A 118 -14.67 47.71 -20.13
CA ASN A 118 -15.14 46.83 -19.05
C ASN A 118 -15.54 45.43 -19.57
N LEU A 119 -16.23 45.35 -20.72
CA LEU A 119 -16.66 44.10 -21.34
C LEU A 119 -15.47 43.29 -21.87
N GLU A 120 -14.52 43.93 -22.54
CA GLU A 120 -13.27 43.30 -22.98
C GLU A 120 -12.46 42.79 -21.79
N GLY A 121 -12.37 43.58 -20.72
CA GLY A 121 -11.76 43.17 -19.46
C GLY A 121 -12.43 41.93 -18.85
N ALA A 122 -13.76 41.88 -18.83
CA ALA A 122 -14.52 40.74 -18.33
C ALA A 122 -14.29 39.48 -19.20
N VAL A 123 -14.33 39.62 -20.53
CA VAL A 123 -14.04 38.53 -21.48
C VAL A 123 -12.63 37.99 -21.27
N MET A 124 -11.64 38.86 -21.10
CA MET A 124 -10.26 38.45 -20.83
C MET A 124 -10.16 37.64 -19.53
N GLN A 125 -10.80 38.09 -18.44
CA GLN A 125 -10.75 37.38 -17.16
C GLN A 125 -11.43 36.00 -17.24
N LEU A 126 -12.56 35.89 -17.93
CA LEU A 126 -13.25 34.62 -18.16
C LEU A 126 -12.40 33.66 -19.02
N ARG A 127 -11.71 34.17 -20.05
CA ARG A 127 -10.77 33.36 -20.85
C ARG A 127 -9.61 32.85 -20.00
N LYS A 128 -9.05 33.67 -19.11
CA LYS A 128 -8.02 33.24 -18.15
C LYS A 128 -8.55 32.14 -17.21
N GLY A 129 -9.79 32.27 -16.73
CA GLY A 129 -10.46 31.25 -15.93
C GLY A 129 -10.64 29.92 -16.66
N MET A 130 -11.11 29.95 -17.91
CA MET A 130 -11.25 28.75 -18.76
C MET A 130 -9.91 28.05 -19.00
N GLU A 131 -8.86 28.82 -19.29
CA GLU A 131 -7.50 28.31 -19.47
C GLU A 131 -6.97 27.67 -18.19
N TRP A 132 -7.23 28.26 -17.02
CA TRP A 132 -6.88 27.66 -15.73
C TRP A 132 -7.59 26.32 -15.52
N CYS A 133 -8.89 26.23 -15.78
CA CYS A 133 -9.65 24.97 -15.71
C CYS A 133 -9.09 23.92 -16.68
N HIS A 134 -8.67 24.34 -17.88
CA HIS A 134 -8.03 23.45 -18.86
C HIS A 134 -6.69 22.92 -18.37
N ARG A 135 -5.79 23.79 -17.88
CA ARG A 135 -4.49 23.38 -17.33
C ARG A 135 -4.62 22.46 -16.13
N ARG A 136 -5.54 22.76 -15.22
CA ARG A 136 -5.81 21.90 -14.05
C ARG A 136 -6.30 20.52 -14.47
N GLN A 137 -7.20 20.43 -15.45
CA GLN A 137 -7.64 19.15 -16.00
C GLN A 137 -6.48 18.36 -16.62
N MET A 138 -5.62 19.01 -17.41
CA MET A 138 -4.43 18.34 -17.96
C MET A 138 -3.47 17.86 -16.86
N PHE A 139 -3.20 18.68 -15.85
CA PHE A 139 -2.35 18.29 -14.73
C PHE A 139 -2.87 17.03 -14.03
N LEU A 140 -4.19 16.98 -13.77
CA LEU A 140 -4.83 15.80 -13.18
C LEU A 140 -4.70 14.57 -14.10
N GLN A 141 -4.93 14.73 -15.41
CA GLN A 141 -4.79 13.63 -16.38
C GLN A 141 -3.34 13.11 -16.45
N ILE A 142 -2.35 13.99 -16.41
CA ILE A 142 -0.92 13.61 -16.40
C ILE A 142 -0.59 12.85 -15.12
N LYS A 143 -0.98 13.38 -13.95
CA LYS A 143 -0.75 12.72 -12.65
C LYS A 143 -1.39 11.35 -12.57
N GLN A 144 -2.48 11.13 -13.28
CA GLN A 144 -3.22 9.87 -13.31
C GLN A 144 -2.77 8.93 -14.44
N GLY A 145 -1.85 9.35 -15.31
CA GLY A 145 -1.44 8.57 -16.48
C GLY A 145 -2.53 8.41 -17.55
N THR A 146 -3.61 9.19 -17.49
CA THR A 146 -4.72 9.16 -18.45
C THR A 146 -4.57 10.18 -19.57
N TYR A 147 -3.58 11.08 -19.46
CA TYR A 147 -3.27 12.04 -20.51
C TYR A 147 -2.79 11.33 -21.77
N ARG A 148 -3.46 11.61 -22.90
CA ARG A 148 -3.04 11.14 -24.23
C ARG A 148 -2.74 12.34 -25.10
N ALA A 149 -1.46 12.59 -25.37
CA ALA A 149 -1.06 13.51 -26.42
C ALA A 149 -1.46 12.92 -27.77
N ARG A 150 -2.28 13.63 -28.55
CA ARG A 150 -2.44 13.30 -29.97
C ARG A 150 -1.21 13.85 -30.68
N LEU A 151 -0.33 12.95 -31.13
CA LEU A 151 0.71 13.31 -32.07
C LEU A 151 0.02 13.64 -33.40
N SER A 152 -0.11 14.94 -33.68
CA SER A 152 -0.38 15.39 -35.05
C SER A 152 0.90 15.15 -35.85
N PRO A 153 0.84 14.51 -37.03
CA PRO A 153 1.97 14.41 -37.95
C PRO A 153 2.23 15.79 -38.55
N THR A 154 2.76 16.70 -37.73
CA THR A 154 3.25 17.99 -38.20
C THR A 154 4.67 17.72 -38.67
N PRO A 155 4.95 17.77 -39.98
CA PRO A 155 6.24 17.38 -40.46
C PRO A 155 7.31 18.36 -39.95
N LEU A 156 8.34 17.78 -39.31
CA LEU A 156 9.42 18.47 -38.59
C LEU A 156 10.15 19.55 -39.40
N HIS A 157 10.08 19.51 -40.74
CA HIS A 157 10.73 20.51 -41.61
C HIS A 157 10.18 21.94 -41.44
N LYS A 158 8.97 22.11 -40.87
CA LYS A 158 8.41 23.46 -40.57
C LYS A 158 8.95 24.08 -39.28
N TRP A 159 9.66 23.32 -38.45
CA TRP A 159 10.26 23.83 -37.20
C TRP A 159 11.67 24.39 -37.40
N ALA A 160 12.36 24.02 -38.48
CA ALA A 160 13.75 24.42 -38.75
C ALA A 160 13.89 25.77 -39.51
N GLN A 161 12.79 26.52 -39.69
CA GLN A 161 12.77 27.79 -40.44
C GLN A 161 12.35 29.01 -39.59
N ARG A 162 12.42 28.91 -38.26
CA ARG A 162 12.32 30.04 -37.33
C ARG A 162 13.62 30.19 -36.57
#